data_AF-A0A2E5I4K8-F1
#
_entry.id   AF-A0A2E5I4K8-F1
#
_cell.length_a   1.000
_cell.length_b   1.000
_cell.length_c   1.000
_cell.angle_alpha   90.00
_cell.angle_beta   90.00
_cell.angle_gamma   90.00
#
_symmetry.space_group_name_H-M   'P 1'
#
loop_
_entity.id
_entity.type
_entity.pdbx_description
1 polymer ?
#
loop_
_entity_poly.entity_id
_entity_poly.type
_entity_poly.pdbx_seq_one_letter_code
_entity_poly.pdbx_strand_id
1 'polypeptide(L)'
;MIERVYRHLYIPEFMGMMRNCMLLTTVLWWLSCTTPVQVPDQADPVERIDFSYLQEEGKIYIGALVKNPFNGDAIRNVVAAWFGTSGLDGGTADSVFLGDIGADGDILYGDQLHAKKVKISSVRNSINYGSTGKIYLKIVAHYEGGVSHELADSFSLGNIYPRFLMIDTPETLQLPDSGLAKLITVRAQAEDANGLDDIQWVGFTSKRLSDNMMLNQGNYIYMVDTGDTTYGDKTKGDGIFTALVSFPYNASTGELEWRFRVQDWKGGFDVSTKVVVVEK
;
A
#
# COMPACT_ATOMS: atom_id res chain seq x y z
N MET A 1 -2.24 -92.26 58.79
CA MET A 1 -1.43 -93.20 58.01
C MET A 1 -1.29 -92.63 56.60
N ILE A 2 -0.09 -92.08 56.33
CA ILE A 2 0.63 -91.97 55.05
C ILE A 2 0.01 -91.18 53.87
N GLU A 3 0.86 -90.27 53.36
CA GLU A 3 0.80 -89.40 52.17
C GLU A 3 0.44 -90.09 50.84
N ARG A 4 -0.12 -89.34 49.89
CA ARG A 4 0.62 -88.79 48.73
C ARG A 4 -0.30 -88.01 47.80
N VAL A 5 0.08 -86.76 47.55
CA VAL A 5 -0.43 -85.92 46.46
C VAL A 5 0.42 -86.20 45.21
N TYR A 6 -0.23 -86.45 44.07
CA TYR A 6 0.38 -86.37 42.75
C TYR A 6 -0.45 -85.47 41.84
N ARG A 7 0.21 -84.47 41.26
CA ARG A 7 -0.28 -83.64 40.15
C ARG A 7 -0.41 -84.48 38.88
N HIS A 8 -1.44 -84.21 38.09
CA HIS A 8 -1.26 -84.05 36.64
C HIS A 8 -2.15 -82.94 36.09
N LEU A 9 -1.54 -82.16 35.20
CA LEU A 9 -2.00 -80.94 34.55
C LEU A 9 -2.62 -81.32 33.19
N TYR A 10 -3.75 -80.74 32.78
CA TYR A 10 -4.09 -80.58 31.35
C TYR A 10 -4.93 -79.31 31.11
N ILE A 11 -4.23 -78.28 30.60
CA ILE A 11 -4.51 -77.29 29.54
C ILE A 11 -5.96 -76.73 29.39
N PRO A 12 -6.17 -75.40 29.57
CA PRO A 12 -7.40 -74.73 29.17
C PRO A 12 -7.40 -74.31 27.69
N GLU A 13 -8.61 -74.27 27.14
CA GLU A 13 -8.97 -73.81 25.80
C GLU A 13 -8.38 -72.44 25.45
N PHE A 14 -7.47 -72.41 24.47
CA PHE A 14 -7.01 -71.17 23.82
C PHE A 14 -7.20 -71.24 22.31
N MET A 15 -8.33 -71.83 21.88
CA MET A 15 -8.65 -72.06 20.46
C MET A 15 -9.91 -71.30 20.04
N GLY A 16 -10.01 -70.03 20.43
CA GLY A 16 -11.12 -69.13 20.02
C GLY A 16 -10.70 -67.70 19.69
N MET A 17 -9.57 -67.20 20.22
CA MET A 17 -9.25 -65.77 20.16
C MET A 17 -8.05 -65.40 19.27
N MET A 18 -7.36 -66.37 18.65
CA MET A 18 -6.24 -66.09 17.73
C MET A 18 -6.63 -66.09 16.24
N ARG A 19 -7.75 -66.72 15.86
CA ARG A 19 -8.17 -66.78 14.44
C ARG A 19 -8.85 -65.49 13.97
N ASN A 20 -9.51 -64.76 14.88
CA ASN A 20 -10.21 -63.52 14.54
C ASN A 20 -9.32 -62.26 14.65
N CYS A 21 -8.20 -62.30 15.38
CA CYS A 21 -7.26 -61.16 15.44
C CYS A 21 -6.29 -61.11 14.25
N MET A 22 -5.88 -62.25 13.67
CA MET A 22 -5.01 -62.26 12.47
C MET A 22 -5.74 -61.85 11.19
N LEU A 23 -7.06 -62.08 11.11
CA LEU A 23 -7.88 -61.64 9.97
C LEU A 23 -8.16 -60.14 10.00
N LEU A 24 -8.15 -59.51 11.19
CA LEU A 24 -8.40 -58.06 11.31
C LEU A 24 -7.15 -57.23 10.98
N THR A 25 -5.96 -57.71 11.30
CA THR A 25 -4.69 -56.99 11.04
C THR A 25 -4.25 -57.09 9.58
N THR A 26 -4.60 -58.14 8.86
CA THR A 26 -4.27 -58.28 7.42
C THR A 26 -5.16 -57.43 6.52
N VAL A 27 -6.40 -57.14 6.92
CA VAL A 27 -7.33 -56.24 6.18
C VAL A 27 -6.93 -54.77 6.31
N LEU A 28 -6.35 -54.36 7.45
CA LEU A 28 -5.90 -52.98 7.68
C LEU A 28 -4.64 -52.60 6.88
N TRP A 29 -3.85 -53.57 6.42
CA TRP A 29 -2.68 -53.32 5.55
C TRP A 29 -3.03 -53.13 4.07
N TRP A 30 -4.25 -53.49 3.65
CA TRP A 30 -4.72 -53.28 2.27
C TRP A 30 -5.48 -51.96 2.07
N LEU A 31 -5.67 -51.19 3.15
CA LEU A 31 -6.30 -49.87 3.11
C LEU A 31 -5.29 -48.71 3.20
N SER A 32 -4.00 -49.01 3.28
CA SER A 32 -2.96 -47.98 3.24
C SER A 32 -2.49 -47.80 1.79
N CYS A 33 -2.62 -46.57 1.30
CA CYS A 33 -2.34 -46.12 -0.06
C CYS A 33 -3.48 -46.33 -1.07
N THR A 34 -4.66 -45.81 -0.77
CA THR A 34 -5.33 -45.04 -1.82
C THR A 34 -4.63 -43.69 -1.87
N THR A 35 -4.00 -43.35 -2.99
CA THR A 35 -3.65 -41.95 -3.28
C THR A 35 -4.89 -41.10 -2.98
N PRO A 36 -4.76 -39.96 -2.30
CA PRO A 36 -5.90 -39.09 -2.10
C PRO A 36 -6.51 -38.86 -3.48
N VAL A 37 -7.81 -39.13 -3.60
CA VAL A 37 -8.59 -38.79 -4.79
C VAL A 37 -8.33 -37.31 -5.01
N GLN A 38 -7.50 -37.02 -6.02
CA GLN A 38 -7.28 -35.66 -6.48
C GLN A 38 -8.65 -35.15 -6.85
N VAL A 39 -9.17 -34.20 -6.07
CA VAL A 39 -10.35 -33.45 -6.50
C VAL A 39 -9.93 -32.84 -7.85
N PRO A 40 -10.56 -33.23 -8.97
CA PRO A 40 -10.35 -32.52 -10.21
C PRO A 40 -11.04 -31.18 -10.00
N ASP A 41 -10.26 -30.18 -9.60
CA ASP A 41 -10.26 -28.83 -10.16
C ASP A 41 -9.79 -27.82 -9.12
N GLN A 42 -8.46 -27.67 -9.03
CA GLN A 42 -7.90 -26.35 -8.85
C GLN A 42 -6.99 -26.15 -10.05
N ALA A 43 -7.57 -25.73 -11.18
CA ALA A 43 -6.87 -25.55 -12.45
C ALA A 43 -5.61 -24.67 -12.37
N ASP A 44 -5.55 -23.75 -11.40
CA ASP A 44 -4.45 -22.79 -11.26
C ASP A 44 -3.85 -22.83 -9.84
N PRO A 45 -2.52 -22.96 -9.68
CA PRO A 45 -1.87 -22.82 -8.39
C PRO A 45 -1.83 -21.40 -7.84
N VAL A 46 -1.98 -20.36 -8.67
CA VAL A 46 -1.99 -18.95 -8.23
C VAL A 46 -3.43 -18.58 -7.86
N GLU A 47 -3.70 -18.40 -6.57
CA GLU A 47 -5.07 -18.20 -6.07
C GLU A 47 -5.47 -16.73 -6.00
N ARG A 48 -4.50 -15.85 -5.72
CA ARG A 48 -4.74 -14.42 -5.52
C ARG A 48 -3.50 -13.61 -5.85
N ILE A 49 -3.71 -12.42 -6.39
CA ILE A 49 -2.68 -11.41 -6.60
C ILE A 49 -3.05 -10.18 -5.79
N ASP A 50 -2.11 -9.70 -4.98
CA ASP A 50 -2.26 -8.52 -4.15
C ASP A 50 -1.34 -7.42 -4.66
N PHE A 51 -1.85 -6.19 -4.78
CA PHE A 51 -1.07 -5.03 -5.21
C PHE A 51 -1.37 -3.82 -4.33
N SER A 52 -0.35 -3.01 -4.07
CA SER A 52 -0.53 -1.70 -3.45
C SER A 52 0.55 -0.72 -3.89
N TYR A 53 0.16 0.51 -4.18
CA TYR A 53 1.09 1.60 -4.47
C TYR A 53 1.30 2.46 -3.22
N LEU A 54 2.51 2.40 -2.65
CA LEU A 54 2.95 3.20 -1.52
C LEU A 54 3.59 4.50 -2.04
N GLN A 55 2.74 5.47 -2.39
CA GLN A 55 3.11 6.71 -3.09
C GLN A 55 4.22 7.50 -2.39
N GLU A 56 4.03 7.82 -1.11
CA GLU A 56 4.99 8.57 -0.28
C GLU A 56 6.37 7.89 -0.18
N GLU A 57 6.41 6.56 -0.25
CA GLU A 57 7.67 5.80 -0.19
C GLU A 57 8.30 5.60 -1.58
N GLY A 58 7.60 5.92 -2.67
CA GLY A 58 8.01 5.59 -4.03
C GLY A 58 8.18 4.07 -4.24
N LYS A 59 7.31 3.27 -3.63
CA LYS A 59 7.37 1.80 -3.65
C LYS A 59 6.06 1.17 -4.07
N ILE A 60 6.15 0.00 -4.67
CA ILE A 60 5.00 -0.90 -4.88
C ILE A 60 5.15 -2.13 -4.01
N TYR A 61 4.02 -2.69 -3.60
CA TYR A 61 3.92 -4.01 -3.02
C TYR A 61 3.24 -4.94 -4.02
N ILE A 62 3.82 -6.12 -4.22
CA ILE A 62 3.25 -7.20 -5.02
C ILE A 62 3.25 -8.44 -4.15
N GLY A 63 2.10 -9.09 -4.01
CA GLY A 63 1.93 -10.35 -3.31
C GLY A 63 1.19 -11.35 -4.18
N ALA A 64 1.45 -12.64 -3.97
CA ALA A 64 0.75 -13.72 -4.63
C ALA A 64 0.54 -14.89 -3.66
N LEU A 65 -0.71 -15.30 -3.47
CA LEU A 65 -1.04 -16.52 -2.74
C LEU A 65 -0.89 -17.70 -3.71
N VAL A 66 0.08 -18.57 -3.47
CA VAL A 66 0.42 -19.67 -4.39
C VAL A 66 0.52 -20.99 -3.65
N LYS A 67 -0.13 -22.02 -4.17
CA LYS A 67 -0.11 -23.36 -3.54
C LYS A 67 1.28 -23.95 -3.52
N ASN A 68 1.65 -24.50 -2.38
CA ASN A 68 2.86 -25.29 -2.24
C ASN A 68 2.63 -26.47 -1.27
N PRO A 69 2.68 -27.73 -1.75
CA PRO A 69 2.90 -28.17 -3.13
C PRO A 69 1.65 -28.03 -4.03
N PHE A 70 1.83 -28.13 -5.35
CA PHE A 70 0.74 -28.23 -6.32
C PHE A 70 0.94 -29.47 -7.20
N ASN A 71 -0.09 -30.32 -7.35
CA ASN A 71 -0.03 -31.60 -8.06
C ASN A 71 1.16 -32.51 -7.66
N GLY A 72 1.61 -32.40 -6.41
CA GLY A 72 2.73 -33.19 -5.87
C GLY A 72 4.10 -32.54 -6.05
N ASP A 73 4.22 -31.45 -6.80
CA ASP A 73 5.47 -30.72 -6.99
C ASP A 73 5.59 -29.54 -6.01
N ALA A 74 6.77 -29.39 -5.42
CA ALA A 74 7.10 -28.23 -4.59
C ALA A 74 7.36 -27.01 -5.47
N ILE A 75 7.04 -25.83 -4.96
CA ILE A 75 7.35 -24.58 -5.64
C ILE A 75 8.85 -24.29 -5.56
N ARG A 76 9.44 -23.91 -6.70
CA ARG A 76 10.84 -23.52 -6.80
C ARG A 76 11.01 -22.02 -6.56
N ASN A 77 10.23 -21.20 -7.27
CA ASN A 77 10.18 -19.76 -7.05
C ASN A 77 8.89 -19.15 -7.64
N VAL A 78 8.59 -17.94 -7.20
CA VAL A 78 7.52 -17.10 -7.72
C VAL A 78 8.13 -15.80 -8.25
N VAL A 79 7.72 -15.41 -9.46
CA VAL A 79 8.19 -14.18 -10.10
C VAL A 79 6.98 -13.37 -10.55
N ALA A 80 6.99 -12.08 -10.28
CA ALA A 80 6.09 -11.13 -10.93
C ALA A 80 6.79 -10.52 -12.15
N ALA A 81 6.21 -10.75 -13.33
CA ALA A 81 6.51 -10.01 -14.55
C ALA A 81 5.75 -8.67 -14.50
N TRP A 82 6.48 -7.59 -14.28
CA TRP A 82 5.95 -6.24 -14.07
C TRP A 82 6.03 -5.38 -15.35
N PHE A 83 4.87 -4.90 -15.81
CA PHE A 83 4.74 -4.10 -17.04
C PHE A 83 4.48 -2.60 -16.77
N GLY A 84 4.27 -2.21 -15.51
CA GLY A 84 3.87 -0.83 -15.18
C GLY A 84 2.57 -0.45 -15.87
N THR A 85 2.52 0.73 -16.49
CA THR A 85 1.35 1.27 -17.20
C THR A 85 1.28 0.88 -18.68
N SER A 86 2.26 0.11 -19.19
CA SER A 86 2.39 -0.17 -20.63
C SER A 86 1.38 -1.19 -21.19
N GLY A 87 0.69 -1.94 -20.31
CA GLY A 87 -0.16 -3.06 -20.71
C GLY A 87 0.62 -4.37 -20.82
N LEU A 88 -0.09 -5.50 -20.81
CA LEU A 88 0.54 -6.83 -20.89
C LEU A 88 1.23 -7.09 -22.24
N ASP A 89 0.78 -6.42 -23.31
CA ASP A 89 1.36 -6.52 -24.66
C ASP A 89 2.35 -5.39 -24.97
N GLY A 90 2.58 -4.48 -24.02
CA GLY A 90 3.25 -3.19 -24.23
C GLY A 90 4.78 -3.22 -24.28
N GLY A 91 5.42 -4.37 -24.01
CA GLY A 91 6.88 -4.50 -24.04
C GLY A 91 7.44 -5.57 -23.11
N THR A 92 8.74 -5.47 -22.81
CA THR A 92 9.45 -6.40 -21.93
C THR A 92 9.19 -6.07 -20.47
N ALA A 93 8.70 -7.06 -19.71
CA ALA A 93 8.48 -6.93 -18.28
C ALA A 93 9.79 -6.89 -17.47
N ASP A 94 9.77 -6.19 -16.34
CA ASP A 94 10.76 -6.39 -15.29
C ASP A 94 10.46 -7.69 -14.54
N SER A 95 11.49 -8.39 -14.06
CA SER A 95 11.32 -9.60 -13.25
C SER A 95 11.52 -9.29 -11.77
N VAL A 96 10.46 -9.49 -10.98
CA VAL A 96 10.47 -9.29 -9.53
C VAL A 96 10.27 -10.63 -8.83
N PHE A 97 11.33 -11.17 -8.22
CA PHE A 97 11.22 -12.38 -7.40
C PHE A 97 10.42 -12.09 -6.12
N LEU A 98 9.42 -12.93 -5.83
CA LEU A 98 8.59 -12.87 -4.63
C LEU A 98 8.98 -13.99 -3.66
N GLY A 99 9.11 -13.67 -2.38
CA GLY A 99 9.52 -14.60 -1.33
C GLY A 99 8.42 -14.79 -0.28
N ASP A 100 8.32 -16.00 0.25
CA ASP A 100 7.54 -16.33 1.45
C ASP A 100 8.54 -16.56 2.59
N ILE A 101 9.09 -15.46 3.11
CA ILE A 101 10.25 -15.42 4.00
C ILE A 101 10.05 -14.55 5.25
N GLY A 102 8.88 -13.93 5.42
CA GLY A 102 8.60 -12.97 6.49
C GLY A 102 9.48 -11.71 6.46
N ALA A 103 9.92 -11.28 5.27
CA ALA A 103 10.76 -10.10 5.07
C ALA A 103 10.51 -9.42 3.71
N ASP A 104 11.10 -8.24 3.50
CA ASP A 104 11.08 -7.50 2.23
C ASP A 104 9.69 -7.22 1.66
N GLY A 105 8.67 -7.11 2.51
CA GLY A 105 7.28 -6.85 2.12
C GLY A 105 6.37 -8.03 2.43
N ASP A 106 6.91 -9.25 2.45
CA ASP A 106 6.22 -10.38 3.05
C ASP A 106 6.25 -10.27 4.59
N ILE A 107 5.11 -10.54 5.23
CA ILE A 107 4.90 -10.29 6.66
C ILE A 107 5.09 -11.57 7.47
N LEU A 108 4.67 -12.73 6.94
CA LEU A 108 4.64 -14.00 7.67
C LEU A 108 5.44 -15.03 6.90
N TYR A 109 6.33 -15.74 7.60
CA TYR A 109 7.11 -16.82 6.99
C TYR A 109 6.26 -18.09 6.86
N GLY A 110 6.25 -18.67 5.66
CA GLY A 110 5.69 -19.98 5.36
C GLY A 110 4.16 -20.02 5.28
N ASP A 111 3.51 -18.89 5.01
CA ASP A 111 2.04 -18.80 4.92
C ASP A 111 1.52 -18.91 3.48
N GLN A 112 2.41 -19.19 2.52
CA GLN A 112 2.16 -19.31 1.08
C GLN A 112 1.88 -17.97 0.36
N LEU A 113 1.96 -16.83 1.07
CA LEU A 113 1.90 -15.52 0.46
C LEU A 113 3.31 -15.07 0.06
N HIS A 114 3.66 -15.32 -1.19
CA HIS A 114 4.92 -14.84 -1.74
C HIS A 114 4.81 -13.36 -2.08
N ALA A 115 5.61 -12.50 -1.45
CA ALA A 115 5.50 -11.07 -1.67
C ALA A 115 6.84 -10.33 -1.74
N LYS A 116 6.78 -9.09 -2.24
CA LYS A 116 7.90 -8.16 -2.26
C LYS A 116 7.44 -6.70 -2.32
N LYS A 117 8.14 -5.85 -1.57
CA LYS A 117 8.10 -4.39 -1.68
C LYS A 117 9.27 -3.92 -2.57
N VAL A 118 8.95 -3.27 -3.68
CA VAL A 118 9.92 -2.85 -4.71
C VAL A 118 9.97 -1.34 -4.78
N LYS A 119 11.18 -0.77 -4.79
CA LYS A 119 11.37 0.66 -5.08
C LYS A 119 11.14 0.89 -6.57
N ILE A 120 10.29 1.86 -6.91
CA ILE A 120 9.93 2.13 -8.31
C ILE A 120 11.15 2.55 -9.14
N SER A 121 12.12 3.24 -8.53
CA SER A 121 13.38 3.60 -9.18
C SER A 121 14.30 2.40 -9.51
N SER A 122 13.98 1.19 -9.04
CA SER A 122 14.76 -0.02 -9.32
C SER A 122 14.24 -0.86 -10.48
N VAL A 123 13.05 -0.52 -11.02
CA VAL A 123 12.44 -1.21 -12.17
C VAL A 123 12.47 -0.30 -13.40
N ARG A 124 12.50 -0.89 -14.60
CA ARG A 124 12.55 -0.14 -15.87
C ARG A 124 11.17 0.40 -16.24
N ASN A 125 10.12 -0.40 -16.05
CA ASN A 125 8.73 -0.02 -16.22
C ASN A 125 8.28 0.81 -15.00
N SER A 126 8.86 2.00 -14.85
CA SER A 126 8.65 2.87 -13.70
C SER A 126 7.29 3.58 -13.74
N ILE A 127 6.81 3.97 -12.56
CA ILE A 127 5.60 4.76 -12.34
C ILE A 127 6.02 6.05 -11.66
N ASN A 128 5.48 7.17 -12.12
CA ASN A 128 5.76 8.49 -11.57
C ASN A 128 4.49 9.12 -11.01
N TYR A 129 4.63 10.28 -10.38
CA TYR A 129 3.50 11.05 -9.85
C TYR A 129 2.39 11.24 -10.89
N GLY A 130 2.72 11.58 -12.13
CA GLY A 130 1.76 11.77 -13.21
C GLY A 130 1.11 10.49 -13.76
N SER A 131 1.49 9.32 -13.25
CA SER A 131 0.96 8.04 -13.74
C SER A 131 -0.39 7.76 -13.11
N THR A 132 -1.41 7.65 -13.95
CA THR A 132 -2.79 7.35 -13.54
C THR A 132 -3.33 6.12 -14.27
N GLY A 133 -4.52 5.66 -13.87
CA GLY A 133 -5.18 4.53 -14.51
C GLY A 133 -4.70 3.19 -13.95
N LYS A 134 -4.44 2.22 -14.85
CA LYS A 134 -4.14 0.85 -14.47
C LYS A 134 -2.67 0.50 -14.65
N ILE A 135 -2.20 -0.40 -13.79
CA ILE A 135 -0.97 -1.15 -13.98
C ILE A 135 -1.27 -2.58 -14.37
N TYR A 136 -0.26 -3.25 -14.91
CA TYR A 136 -0.37 -4.60 -15.42
C TYR A 136 0.79 -5.44 -14.92
N LEU A 137 0.48 -6.64 -14.45
CA LEU A 137 1.48 -7.61 -14.01
C LEU A 137 1.00 -9.03 -14.26
N LYS A 138 1.95 -9.95 -14.26
CA LYS A 138 1.68 -11.38 -14.33
C LYS A 138 2.51 -12.11 -13.28
N ILE A 139 1.87 -12.96 -12.49
CA ILE A 139 2.56 -13.88 -11.60
C ILE A 139 2.91 -15.14 -12.37
N VAL A 140 4.15 -15.60 -12.23
CA VAL A 140 4.67 -16.86 -12.78
C VAL A 140 5.18 -17.70 -11.62
N ALA A 141 4.49 -18.80 -11.35
CA ALA A 141 4.89 -19.81 -10.36
C ALA A 141 5.66 -20.92 -11.06
N HIS A 142 6.93 -21.13 -10.68
CA HIS A 142 7.77 -22.20 -11.20
C HIS A 142 7.83 -23.35 -10.19
N TYR A 143 7.48 -24.57 -10.62
CA TYR A 143 7.55 -25.78 -9.79
C TYR A 143 8.78 -26.62 -10.14
N GLU A 144 9.25 -27.45 -9.20
CA GLU A 144 10.42 -28.32 -9.39
C GLU A 144 10.23 -29.35 -10.50
N GLY A 145 8.98 -29.76 -10.80
CA GLY A 145 8.63 -30.60 -11.96
C GLY A 145 8.85 -29.93 -13.32
N GLY A 146 9.30 -28.66 -13.35
CA GLY A 146 9.61 -27.91 -14.56
C GLY A 146 8.40 -27.23 -15.22
N VAL A 147 7.21 -27.40 -14.65
CA VAL A 147 5.97 -26.75 -15.12
C VAL A 147 5.84 -25.36 -14.48
N SER A 148 5.41 -24.40 -15.29
CA SER A 148 5.10 -23.04 -14.86
C SER A 148 3.64 -22.73 -15.06
N HIS A 149 3.09 -21.99 -14.12
CA HIS A 149 1.71 -21.50 -14.17
C HIS A 149 1.70 -19.99 -14.08
N GLU A 150 0.82 -19.36 -14.86
CA GLU A 150 0.78 -17.93 -15.03
C GLU A 150 -0.62 -17.37 -14.79
N LEU A 151 -0.70 -16.31 -13.98
CA LEU A 151 -1.92 -15.54 -13.81
C LEU A 151 -1.62 -14.06 -14.03
N ALA A 152 -2.29 -13.44 -15.01
CA ALA A 152 -2.15 -12.03 -15.32
C ALA A 152 -3.31 -11.23 -14.74
N ASP A 153 -3.03 -10.01 -14.28
CA ASP A 153 -4.04 -9.11 -13.74
C ASP A 153 -3.68 -7.63 -13.96
N SER A 154 -4.63 -6.76 -13.69
CA SER A 154 -4.49 -5.31 -13.76
C SER A 154 -5.10 -4.64 -12.53
N PHE A 155 -4.40 -3.66 -11.97
CA PHE A 155 -4.85 -2.94 -10.78
C PHE A 155 -4.92 -1.45 -11.06
N SER A 156 -5.90 -0.78 -10.48
CA SER A 156 -5.94 0.68 -10.50
C SER A 156 -4.84 1.24 -9.59
N LEU A 157 -4.11 2.25 -10.05
CA LEU A 157 -3.21 3.04 -9.19
C LEU A 157 -3.99 3.84 -8.13
N GLY A 158 -5.30 4.00 -8.33
CA GLY A 158 -6.17 4.68 -7.40
C GLY A 158 -6.00 6.20 -7.46
N ASN A 159 -6.24 6.82 -6.30
CA ASN A 159 -6.12 8.26 -6.11
C ASN A 159 -4.66 8.65 -5.93
N ILE A 160 -4.14 9.54 -6.77
CA ILE A 160 -2.82 10.12 -6.58
C ILE A 160 -2.99 11.39 -5.76
N TYR A 161 -2.25 11.54 -4.67
CA TYR A 161 -2.46 12.69 -3.78
C TYR A 161 -2.00 14.00 -4.43
N PRO A 162 -2.72 15.11 -4.24
CA PRO A 162 -2.27 16.40 -4.71
C PRO A 162 -1.00 16.82 -3.97
N ARG A 163 -0.19 17.66 -4.59
CA ARG A 163 1.04 18.18 -3.97
C ARG A 163 1.30 19.64 -4.26
N PHE A 164 2.07 20.28 -3.39
CA PHE A 164 2.57 21.63 -3.66
C PHE A 164 3.78 21.59 -4.59
N LEU A 165 3.75 22.43 -5.62
CA LEU A 165 4.91 22.75 -6.46
C LEU A 165 5.68 23.94 -5.91
N MET A 166 4.95 24.96 -5.45
CA MET A 166 5.53 26.20 -4.94
C MET A 166 4.60 26.85 -3.92
N ILE A 167 5.18 27.50 -2.92
CA ILE A 167 4.47 28.41 -2.02
C ILE A 167 5.23 29.73 -2.02
N ASP A 168 4.53 30.80 -2.42
CA ASP A 168 5.03 32.16 -2.50
C ASP A 168 4.45 32.98 -1.35
N THR A 169 5.32 33.31 -0.40
CA THR A 169 5.04 34.09 0.80
C THR A 169 6.21 35.02 1.07
N PRO A 170 5.98 36.24 1.58
CA PRO A 170 7.10 37.07 2.04
C PRO A 170 7.83 36.38 3.20
N GLU A 171 9.16 36.42 3.23
CA GLU A 171 9.93 36.00 4.40
C GLU A 171 9.74 36.99 5.56
N THR A 172 9.70 38.29 5.23
CA THR A 172 9.47 39.38 6.18
C THR A 172 8.35 40.29 5.71
N LEU A 173 7.41 40.58 6.61
CA LEU A 173 6.31 41.49 6.42
C LEU A 173 6.50 42.76 7.25
N GLN A 174 6.89 43.85 6.58
CA GLN A 174 6.94 45.18 7.20
C GLN A 174 5.55 45.80 7.30
N LEU A 175 5.07 46.08 8.51
CA LEU A 175 3.80 46.73 8.77
C LEU A 175 3.88 48.23 8.47
N PRO A 176 2.77 48.89 8.09
CA PRO A 176 2.75 50.34 7.97
C PRO A 176 2.83 50.99 9.36
N ASP A 177 3.49 52.15 9.45
CA ASP A 177 3.62 52.90 10.71
C ASP A 177 2.27 53.32 11.30
N SER A 178 1.33 53.70 10.42
CA SER A 178 -0.03 54.11 10.75
C SER A 178 -0.97 53.92 9.55
N GLY A 179 -2.28 53.97 9.78
CA GLY A 179 -3.28 54.05 8.71
C GLY A 179 -3.86 52.69 8.30
N LEU A 180 -4.03 52.49 6.99
CA LEU A 180 -4.73 51.32 6.44
C LEU A 180 -3.93 50.03 6.59
N ALA A 181 -4.62 48.91 6.57
CA ALA A 181 -3.99 47.59 6.59
C ALA A 181 -3.14 47.36 5.34
N LYS A 182 -2.01 46.68 5.51
CA LYS A 182 -1.21 46.16 4.41
C LYS A 182 -1.85 44.89 3.89
N LEU A 183 -2.20 44.89 2.61
CA LEU A 183 -2.65 43.69 1.90
C LEU A 183 -1.43 42.99 1.30
N ILE A 184 -1.34 41.69 1.50
CA ILE A 184 -0.38 40.84 0.81
C ILE A 184 -1.11 39.76 0.02
N THR A 185 -0.52 39.39 -1.11
CA THR A 185 -0.95 38.25 -1.91
C THR A 185 -0.13 37.04 -1.50
N VAL A 186 -0.82 35.99 -1.07
CA VAL A 186 -0.21 34.68 -0.80
C VAL A 186 -0.60 33.75 -1.94
N ARG A 187 0.37 33.04 -2.51
CA ARG A 187 0.11 32.08 -3.60
C ARG A 187 0.65 30.71 -3.28
N ALA A 188 -0.07 29.69 -3.71
CA ALA A 188 0.36 28.31 -3.64
C ALA A 188 0.06 27.67 -4.99
N GLN A 189 1.10 27.20 -5.67
CA GLN A 189 0.94 26.39 -6.86
C GLN A 189 0.83 24.93 -6.43
N ALA A 190 -0.24 24.28 -6.84
CA ALA A 190 -0.49 22.87 -6.57
C ALA A 190 -0.82 22.12 -7.87
N GLU A 191 -0.55 20.83 -7.87
CA GLU A 191 -0.96 19.93 -8.94
C GLU A 191 -1.56 18.66 -8.35
N ASP A 192 -2.37 17.99 -9.17
CA ASP A 192 -2.89 16.66 -8.92
C ASP A 192 -2.79 15.87 -10.22
N ALA A 193 -2.22 14.66 -10.17
CA ALA A 193 -2.10 13.82 -11.36
C ALA A 193 -3.46 13.33 -11.88
N ASN A 194 -4.49 13.27 -11.02
CA ASN A 194 -5.87 13.02 -11.41
C ASN A 194 -6.55 14.25 -12.05
N GLY A 195 -5.87 15.40 -12.09
CA GLY A 195 -6.30 16.64 -12.72
C GLY A 195 -6.61 17.73 -11.69
N LEU A 196 -6.42 19.00 -12.07
CA LEU A 196 -6.65 20.14 -11.16
C LEU A 196 -8.08 20.20 -10.62
N ASP A 197 -9.08 19.75 -11.38
CA ASP A 197 -10.47 19.69 -10.95
C ASP A 197 -10.71 18.65 -9.82
N ASP A 198 -9.77 17.71 -9.59
CA ASP A 198 -9.82 16.77 -8.46
C ASP A 198 -9.37 17.41 -7.14
N ILE A 199 -8.69 18.56 -7.19
CA ILE A 199 -8.34 19.35 -6.00
C ILE A 199 -9.63 19.96 -5.44
N GLN A 200 -9.94 19.59 -4.19
CA GLN A 200 -11.11 20.08 -3.48
C GLN A 200 -10.89 21.50 -2.96
N TRP A 201 -9.74 21.75 -2.32
CA TRP A 201 -9.40 23.06 -1.77
C TRP A 201 -7.91 23.18 -1.46
N VAL A 202 -7.44 24.42 -1.44
CA VAL A 202 -6.14 24.84 -0.93
C VAL A 202 -6.35 25.89 0.14
N GLY A 203 -5.59 25.82 1.22
CA GLY A 203 -5.64 26.82 2.27
C GLY A 203 -4.52 26.68 3.27
N PHE A 204 -4.43 27.61 4.21
CA PHE A 204 -3.46 27.56 5.28
C PHE A 204 -4.02 28.06 6.61
N THR A 205 -3.47 27.55 7.70
CA THR A 205 -3.69 28.09 9.05
C THR A 205 -2.51 28.95 9.45
N SER A 206 -2.72 29.95 10.31
CA SER A 206 -1.66 30.80 10.85
C SER A 206 -1.56 30.66 12.36
N LYS A 207 -0.36 30.44 12.87
CA LYS A 207 -0.05 30.32 14.30
C LYS A 207 1.04 31.31 14.69
N ARG A 208 0.82 32.09 15.75
CA ARG A 208 1.85 32.94 16.32
C ARG A 208 2.77 32.11 17.20
N LEU A 209 4.08 32.16 16.95
CA LEU A 209 5.03 31.28 17.62
C LEU A 209 5.37 31.72 19.04
N SER A 210 5.29 33.01 19.35
CA SER A 210 5.66 33.54 20.67
C SER A 210 4.80 33.02 21.83
N ASP A 211 3.52 32.73 21.56
CA ASP A 211 2.56 32.24 22.55
C ASP A 211 1.75 31.02 22.08
N ASN A 212 2.15 30.42 20.94
CA ASN A 212 1.47 29.31 20.29
C ASN A 212 -0.01 29.58 19.95
N MET A 213 -0.42 30.85 19.86
CA MET A 213 -1.82 31.20 19.59
C MET A 213 -2.18 30.97 18.13
N MET A 214 -3.23 30.20 17.88
CA MET A 214 -3.82 30.09 16.54
C MET A 214 -4.55 31.40 16.19
N LEU A 215 -4.15 32.01 15.08
CA LEU A 215 -4.85 33.15 14.49
C LEU A 215 -6.09 32.65 13.75
N ASN A 216 -7.03 33.56 13.46
CA ASN A 216 -8.29 33.23 12.78
C ASN A 216 -9.07 32.07 13.46
N GLN A 217 -8.96 31.95 14.78
CA GLN A 217 -9.56 30.85 15.57
C GLN A 217 -9.10 29.45 15.13
N GLY A 218 -7.96 29.35 14.44
CA GLY A 218 -7.47 28.09 13.86
C GLY A 218 -8.15 27.67 12.57
N ASN A 219 -9.07 28.48 12.02
CA ASN A 219 -9.71 28.20 10.74
C ASN A 219 -8.75 28.43 9.58
N TYR A 220 -8.90 27.61 8.54
CA TYR A 220 -8.19 27.80 7.28
C TYR A 220 -8.57 29.13 6.64
N ILE A 221 -7.55 29.81 6.11
CA ILE A 221 -7.71 30.83 5.09
C ILE A 221 -7.68 30.08 3.76
N TYR A 222 -8.84 29.98 3.11
CA TYR A 222 -8.97 29.32 1.82
C TYR A 222 -8.42 30.18 0.69
N MET A 223 -7.80 29.52 -0.27
CA MET A 223 -7.17 30.10 -1.45
C MET A 223 -7.96 29.65 -2.69
N VAL A 224 -8.07 30.51 -3.69
CA VAL A 224 -8.93 30.28 -4.87
C VAL A 224 -8.13 30.37 -6.16
N ASP A 225 -8.56 29.60 -7.17
CA ASP A 225 -8.07 29.59 -8.54
C ASP A 225 -9.27 29.85 -9.49
N THR A 226 -9.73 31.10 -9.50
CA THR A 226 -11.00 31.55 -10.11
C THR A 226 -10.81 32.56 -11.24
N GLY A 227 -9.61 33.13 -11.41
CA GLY A 227 -9.31 34.26 -12.28
C GLY A 227 -9.87 35.60 -11.78
N ASP A 228 -10.27 35.70 -10.51
CA ASP A 228 -10.84 36.92 -9.93
C ASP A 228 -9.78 37.73 -9.15
N THR A 229 -9.42 38.89 -9.71
CA THR A 229 -8.43 39.80 -9.14
C THR A 229 -8.82 40.34 -7.76
N THR A 230 -10.09 40.27 -7.37
CA THR A 230 -10.58 40.61 -6.03
C THR A 230 -9.96 39.74 -4.96
N TYR A 231 -9.63 38.48 -5.29
CA TYR A 231 -8.94 37.54 -4.42
C TYR A 231 -7.42 37.47 -4.69
N GLY A 232 -6.92 38.37 -5.54
CA GLY A 232 -5.52 38.43 -5.96
C GLY A 232 -5.15 37.46 -7.09
N ASP A 233 -6.13 36.71 -7.59
CA ASP A 233 -5.95 35.70 -8.61
C ASP A 233 -6.17 36.27 -10.02
N LYS A 234 -5.33 35.88 -10.98
CA LYS A 234 -5.28 36.52 -12.32
C LYS A 234 -5.79 35.62 -13.43
N THR A 235 -5.59 34.31 -13.31
CA THR A 235 -5.87 33.34 -14.37
C THR A 235 -6.63 32.19 -13.74
N LYS A 236 -7.77 31.83 -14.32
CA LYS A 236 -8.56 30.72 -13.82
C LYS A 236 -7.97 29.39 -14.27
N GLY A 237 -7.87 28.43 -13.34
CA GLY A 237 -7.52 27.04 -13.59
C GLY A 237 -6.06 26.85 -13.98
N ASP A 238 -5.16 27.74 -13.56
CA ASP A 238 -3.73 27.61 -13.81
C ASP A 238 -2.99 26.83 -12.70
N GLY A 239 -3.72 26.39 -11.67
CA GLY A 239 -3.19 25.66 -10.51
C GLY A 239 -2.53 26.57 -9.48
N ILE A 240 -2.62 27.89 -9.63
CA ILE A 240 -2.09 28.87 -8.67
C ILE A 240 -3.22 29.41 -7.82
N PHE A 241 -3.41 28.76 -6.66
CA PHE A 241 -4.38 29.19 -5.68
C PHE A 241 -3.87 30.45 -4.97
N THR A 242 -4.74 31.45 -4.83
CA THR A 242 -4.37 32.75 -4.28
C THR A 242 -5.32 33.19 -3.16
N ALA A 243 -4.76 33.88 -2.16
CA ALA A 243 -5.53 34.63 -1.17
C ALA A 243 -4.91 36.01 -0.90
N LEU A 244 -5.77 37.01 -0.69
CA LEU A 244 -5.36 38.29 -0.13
C LEU A 244 -5.50 38.27 1.39
N VAL A 245 -4.39 38.56 2.08
CA VAL A 245 -4.33 38.60 3.54
C VAL A 245 -4.10 40.02 4.00
N SER A 246 -4.92 40.49 4.93
CA SER A 246 -4.87 41.85 5.46
C SER A 246 -4.18 41.88 6.82
N PHE A 247 -3.14 42.69 6.92
CA PHE A 247 -2.40 42.95 8.16
C PHE A 247 -2.63 44.40 8.61
N PRO A 248 -3.39 44.64 9.69
CA PRO A 248 -3.59 46.00 10.20
C PRO A 248 -2.26 46.58 10.72
N TYR A 249 -2.12 47.90 10.70
CA TYR A 249 -0.90 48.61 11.15
C TYR A 249 -0.51 48.33 12.62
N ASN A 250 -1.48 47.87 13.42
CA ASN A 250 -1.33 47.51 14.82
C ASN A 250 -1.36 45.98 15.04
N ALA A 251 -1.16 45.17 14.00
CA ALA A 251 -0.98 43.74 14.14
C ALA A 251 0.22 43.43 15.05
N SER A 252 0.15 42.30 15.77
CA SER A 252 1.29 41.84 16.58
C SER A 252 2.48 41.50 15.68
N THR A 253 3.65 42.03 16.03
CA THR A 253 4.94 41.65 15.42
C THR A 253 5.44 40.32 15.96
N GLY A 254 6.44 39.74 15.29
CA GLY A 254 7.04 38.45 15.60
C GLY A 254 6.80 37.40 14.52
N GLU A 255 7.09 36.15 14.84
CA GLU A 255 7.03 35.04 13.87
C GLU A 255 5.64 34.40 13.80
N LEU A 256 5.16 34.20 12.57
CA LEU A 256 3.97 33.45 12.24
C LEU A 256 4.36 32.17 11.49
N GLU A 257 3.93 31.02 11.98
CA GLU A 257 3.97 29.77 11.25
C GLU A 257 2.69 29.64 10.41
N TRP A 258 2.85 29.54 9.10
CA TRP A 258 1.78 29.22 8.17
C TRP A 258 1.91 27.78 7.71
N ARG A 259 0.87 26.99 8.00
CA ARG A 259 0.78 25.59 7.59
C ARG A 259 -0.23 25.47 6.45
N PHE A 260 0.27 25.27 5.25
CA PHE A 260 -0.48 25.07 4.03
C PHE A 260 -0.95 23.62 3.89
N ARG A 261 -2.10 23.45 3.27
CA ARG A 261 -2.68 22.16 2.90
C ARG A 261 -3.38 22.25 1.55
N VAL A 262 -3.12 21.26 0.71
CA VAL A 262 -3.91 20.96 -0.48
C VAL A 262 -4.59 19.62 -0.25
N GLN A 263 -5.87 19.50 -0.64
CA GLN A 263 -6.64 18.27 -0.46
C GLN A 263 -7.50 17.99 -1.69
N ASP A 264 -7.60 16.72 -2.07
CA ASP A 264 -8.47 16.24 -3.14
C ASP A 264 -9.86 15.78 -2.61
N TRP A 265 -10.79 15.48 -3.52
CA TRP A 265 -12.14 15.03 -3.17
C TRP A 265 -12.20 13.65 -2.48
N LYS A 266 -11.15 12.84 -2.62
CA LYS A 266 -11.03 11.50 -2.02
C LYS A 266 -10.26 11.53 -0.69
N GLY A 267 -9.88 12.73 -0.22
CA GLY A 267 -9.25 12.98 1.06
C GLY A 267 -7.73 12.84 1.06
N GLY A 268 -7.09 12.58 -0.09
CA GLY A 268 -5.64 12.68 -0.22
C GLY A 268 -5.17 14.12 -0.04
N PHE A 269 -4.00 14.33 0.56
CA PHE A 269 -3.53 15.67 0.89
C PHE A 269 -2.01 15.74 0.99
N ASP A 270 -1.49 16.95 0.81
CA ASP A 270 -0.11 17.32 1.10
C ASP A 270 -0.09 18.56 2.02
N VAL A 271 0.99 18.71 2.80
CA VAL A 271 1.17 19.80 3.75
C VAL A 271 2.56 20.42 3.61
N SER A 272 2.62 21.74 3.76
CA SER A 272 3.90 22.46 3.77
C SER A 272 3.85 23.60 4.79
N THR A 273 4.99 23.97 5.35
CA THR A 273 5.09 24.98 6.40
C THR A 273 6.04 26.11 5.98
N LYS A 274 5.63 27.35 6.24
CA LYS A 274 6.45 28.56 6.08
C LYS A 274 6.44 29.35 7.38
N VAL A 275 7.54 30.04 7.67
CA VAL A 275 7.62 31.00 8.76
C VAL A 275 7.75 32.39 8.15
N VAL A 276 6.91 33.32 8.60
CA VAL A 276 6.88 34.71 8.17
C VAL A 276 7.17 35.59 9.37
N VAL A 277 8.15 36.48 9.26
CA VAL A 277 8.50 37.44 10.30
C VAL A 277 7.70 38.72 10.09
N VAL A 278 6.90 39.15 11.06
CA VAL A 278 6.14 40.39 11.02
C VAL A 278 6.88 41.46 11.81
N GLU A 279 7.22 42.57 11.15
CA GLU A 279 8.04 43.65 11.70
C GLU A 279 7.38 45.02 11.52
N LYS A 280 7.95 46.02 12.20
CA LYS A 280 7.57 47.42 12.16
C LYS A 280 8.44 48.19 11.19
#